data_AF-A0ABD3TLK6-F1
#
_entry.id   AF-A0ABD3TLK6-F1
#
_cell.length_a   1.000
_cell.length_b   1.000
_cell.length_c   1.000
_cell.angle_alpha   90.00
_cell.angle_beta   90.00
_cell.angle_gamma   90.00
#
_symmetry.space_group_name_H-M   'P 1'
#
loop_
_entity.id
_entity.type
_entity.pdbx_description
1 polymer ?
#
loop_
_entity_poly.entity_id
_entity_poly.type
_entity_poly.pdbx_seq_one_letter_code
_entity_poly.pdbx_strand_id
1 'polypeptide(L)' 'INECQACLSGWTGDNCTVDIDECNNTNSCQNGGTCSNLDGSYNCICASGWSGTNCTI' A
#
# COMPACT_ATOMS: atom_id res chain seq x y z
N ILE A 1 -7.27 -28.92 -3.51
CA ILE A 1 -7.42 -27.54 -4.01
C ILE A 1 -6.01 -27.12 -4.36
N ASN A 2 -5.69 -27.14 -5.65
CA ASN A 2 -4.35 -26.98 -6.19
C ASN A 2 -4.44 -25.90 -7.26
N GLU A 3 -4.16 -24.66 -6.87
CA GLU A 3 -3.94 -23.52 -7.75
C GLU A 3 -2.83 -22.70 -7.10
N CYS A 4 -1.89 -22.19 -7.90
CA CYS A 4 -0.80 -21.31 -7.44
C CYS A 4 -1.34 -20.31 -6.42
N GLN A 5 -0.94 -20.46 -5.15
CA GLN A 5 -1.31 -19.55 -4.08
C GLN A 5 -0.58 -18.21 -4.29
N ALA A 6 -1.03 -17.46 -5.28
CA ALA A 6 -0.72 -16.04 -5.36
C ALA A 6 -1.47 -15.39 -4.18
N CYS A 7 -0.72 -14.72 -3.32
CA CYS A 7 -1.32 -13.97 -2.22
C CYS A 7 -2.25 -12.88 -2.75
N LEU A 8 -3.25 -12.52 -1.95
CA LEU A 8 -4.05 -11.32 -2.23
C LEU A 8 -3.13 -10.10 -2.31
N SER A 9 -3.51 -9.09 -3.10
CA SER A 9 -2.78 -7.83 -3.17
C SER A 9 -2.56 -7.27 -1.76
N GLY A 10 -1.33 -6.82 -1.49
CA GLY A 10 -0.90 -6.34 -0.17
C GLY A 10 -0.38 -7.43 0.78
N TRP A 11 -0.36 -8.71 0.36
CA TRP A 11 0.12 -9.82 1.20
C TRP A 11 1.23 -10.64 0.54
N THR A 12 2.12 -11.21 1.36
CA THR A 12 3.25 -12.03 0.93
C THR A 12 3.60 -13.13 1.94
N GLY A 13 4.65 -13.89 1.65
CA GLY A 13 5.13 -15.04 2.43
C GLY A 13 4.42 -16.34 2.11
N ASP A 14 4.97 -17.46 2.58
CA ASP A 14 4.53 -18.82 2.21
C ASP A 14 3.05 -19.10 2.52
N ASN A 15 2.49 -18.42 3.53
CA ASN A 15 1.10 -18.54 3.94
C ASN A 15 0.27 -17.25 3.73
N CYS A 16 0.80 -16.25 3.02
CA CYS A 16 0.12 -14.97 2.78
C CYS A 16 -0.29 -14.23 4.08
N THR A 17 0.49 -14.38 5.14
CA THR A 17 0.26 -13.75 6.45
C THR A 17 1.20 -12.58 6.71
N VAL A 18 2.11 -12.29 5.78
CA VAL A 18 3.03 -11.16 5.90
C VAL A 18 2.45 -10.01 5.11
N ASP A 19 2.18 -8.91 5.81
CA ASP A 19 1.74 -7.67 5.20
C ASP A 19 2.87 -7.05 4.36
N ILE A 20 2.55 -6.56 3.16
CA ILE A 20 3.49 -5.83 2.33
C ILE A 20 3.50 -4.39 2.78
N ASP A 21 4.66 -3.88 3.19
CA ASP A 21 4.80 -2.45 3.44
C ASP A 21 4.78 -1.67 2.11
N GLU A 22 3.61 -1.16 1.72
CA GLU A 22 3.49 -0.39 0.48
C GLU A 22 4.12 1.00 0.56
N CYS A 23 4.39 1.52 1.76
CA CYS A 23 5.12 2.77 1.91
C CYS A 23 6.60 2.64 1.55
N ASN A 24 7.18 1.45 1.73
CA ASN A 24 8.56 1.16 1.36
C ASN A 24 8.72 0.67 -0.09
N ASN A 25 7.70 -0.02 -0.63
CA ASN A 25 7.77 -0.59 -1.98
C ASN A 25 7.28 0.35 -3.08
N THR A 26 6.38 1.27 -2.76
CA THR A 26 5.78 2.18 -3.73
C THR A 26 6.00 3.61 -3.28
N ASN A 27 6.44 4.46 -4.22
CA ASN A 27 6.56 5.89 -4.03
C ASN A 27 5.15 6.54 -4.02
N SER A 28 4.22 6.00 -3.22
CA SER A 28 2.77 6.13 -3.43
C SER A 28 2.26 7.52 -3.15
N CYS A 29 2.72 8.14 -2.07
CA CYS A 29 2.25 9.45 -1.67
C CYS A 29 3.08 10.55 -2.33
N GLN A 30 2.44 11.32 -3.19
CA GLN A 30 3.07 12.42 -3.93
C GLN A 30 2.87 13.76 -3.23
N ASN A 31 3.52 14.80 -3.74
CA ASN A 31 3.29 16.19 -3.37
C ASN A 31 3.36 16.49 -1.86
N GLY A 32 4.32 15.85 -1.17
CA GLY A 32 4.51 16.01 0.28
C GLY A 32 3.51 15.23 1.14
N GLY A 33 2.77 14.28 0.55
CA GLY A 33 1.93 13.36 1.30
C GLY A 33 2.76 12.42 2.19
N THR A 34 2.24 12.12 3.38
CA THR A 34 2.84 11.14 4.30
C THR A 34 2.15 9.79 4.15
N CYS A 35 2.94 8.73 3.94
CA CYS A 35 2.43 7.37 3.82
C CYS A 35 2.26 6.72 5.20
N SER A 36 1.16 5.98 5.38
CA SER A 36 0.93 5.08 6.50
C SER A 36 0.62 3.69 5.96
N ASN A 37 1.41 2.71 6.37
CA ASN A 37 1.16 1.31 6.06
C ASN A 37 -0.03 0.78 6.86
N LEU A 38 -0.86 -0.07 6.25
CA LEU A 38 -2.03 -0.70 6.84
C LEU A 38 -2.07 -2.18 6.42
N ASP A 39 -2.80 -3.02 7.15
CA ASP A 39 -2.89 -4.43 6.77
C ASP A 39 -3.55 -4.59 5.38
N GLY A 40 -2.78 -5.08 4.42
CA GLY A 40 -3.13 -5.30 3.02
C GLY A 40 -3.33 -4.03 2.19
N SER A 41 -2.92 -2.85 2.69
CA SER A 41 -3.09 -1.58 1.98
C SER A 41 -2.26 -0.43 2.57
N TYR A 42 -2.35 0.75 1.97
CA TYR A 42 -1.78 1.97 2.55
C TYR A 42 -2.76 3.12 2.50
N ASN A 43 -2.46 4.15 3.28
CA ASN A 43 -3.14 5.43 3.23
C ASN A 43 -2.13 6.58 3.08
N CYS A 44 -2.45 7.54 2.22
CA CYS A 44 -1.69 8.78 2.09
C CYS A 44 -2.42 9.92 2.81
N ILE A 45 -1.73 10.55 3.75
CA ILE A 45 -2.17 11.81 4.35
C ILE A 45 -1.62 12.94 3.50
N CYS A 46 -2.49 13.58 2.71
CA CYS A 46 -2.07 14.61 1.77
C CYS A 46 -1.76 15.94 2.44
N ALA A 47 -0.75 16.63 1.90
CA ALA A 47 -0.47 18.01 2.25
C ALA A 47 -1.61 18.94 1.81
N SER A 48 -1.68 20.12 2.41
CA SER A 48 -2.72 21.11 2.10
C SER A 48 -2.76 21.44 0.60
N GLY A 49 -3.94 21.34 0.00
CA GLY A 49 -4.17 21.59 -1.42
C GLY A 49 -4.05 20.36 -2.33
N TRP A 50 -3.74 19.18 -1.78
CA TRP A 50 -3.70 17.91 -2.51
C TRP A 50 -4.71 16.90 -1.96
N SER A 51 -5.10 15.96 -2.82
CA SER A 51 -6.14 14.98 -2.58
C SER A 51 -5.98 13.73 -3.47
N GLY A 52 -6.88 12.76 -3.30
CA GLY A 52 -6.82 11.46 -3.96
C GLY A 52 -5.90 10.47 -3.24
N THR A 53 -5.99 9.18 -3.62
CA THR A 53 -5.29 8.08 -2.94
C THR A 53 -3.79 8.28 -2.84
N ASN A 54 -3.19 8.92 -3.85
CA ASN A 54 -1.76 9.16 -3.95
C ASN A 54 -1.38 10.64 -3.81
N CYS A 55 -2.31 11.50 -3.38
CA CYS A 55 -2.10 12.94 -3.27
C CYS A 55 -1.72 13.61 -4.60
N THR A 56 -2.28 13.13 -5.72
CA THR A 56 -1.99 13.63 -7.08
C THR A 56 -3.08 14.53 -7.65
N ILE A 57 -4.18 14.74 -6.93
CA ILE A 57 -5.33 15.54 -7.35
C ILE A 57 -5.37 16.86 -6.60
#